data_AF-A0A6I4XJT5-F1
#
_entry.id   AF-A0A6I4XJT5-F1
#
_cell.length_a   1.000
_cell.length_b   1.000
_cell.length_c   1.000
_cell.angle_alpha   90.00
_cell.angle_beta   90.00
_cell.angle_gamma   90.00
#
_symmetry.space_group_name_H-M   'P 1'
#
loop_
_entity.id
_entity.type
_entity.pdbx_description
1 polymer ?
#
loop_
_entity_poly.entity_id
_entity_poly.type
_entity_poly.pdbx_seq_one_letter_code
_entity_poly.pdbx_strand_id
1 'polypeptide(L)'
;MIVIYFFSTRSQQFFAYVWAIFPVIAFFLVSFYTLDFLFSPSYLIMVPVFTIMFKINYKKDYSFVALLKMSIRQFVISFLAFIASSSFSWSIILNSSVTFLIVYLFYSSATPMRYHSYLMMFTFCQLIQVKGNTF
;
A
#
# COMPACT_ATOMS: atom_id res chain seq x y z
N MET A 1 34.12 -9.87 31.48
CA MET A 1 32.67 -10.17 31.66
C MET A 1 31.74 -9.09 31.07
N ILE A 2 31.93 -7.80 31.38
CA ILE A 2 31.03 -6.70 30.92
C ILE A 2 30.91 -6.59 29.39
N VAL A 3 32.01 -6.72 28.64
CA VAL A 3 32.01 -6.60 27.17
C VAL A 3 31.22 -7.72 26.49
N ILE A 4 31.28 -8.94 27.01
CA ILE A 4 30.57 -10.11 26.46
C ILE A 4 29.06 -9.98 26.71
N TYR A 5 28.67 -9.48 27.90
CA TYR A 5 27.27 -9.18 28.21
C TYR A 5 26.72 -8.05 27.35
N PHE A 6 27.51 -7.01 27.08
CA PHE A 6 27.14 -5.90 26.20
C PHE A 6 26.94 -6.35 24.75
N PHE A 7 27.82 -7.22 24.24
CA PHE A 7 27.70 -7.77 22.88
C PHE A 7 26.50 -8.73 22.76
N SER A 8 26.26 -9.54 23.79
CA SER A 8 25.10 -10.45 23.86
C SER A 8 23.78 -9.68 23.89
N THR A 9 23.68 -8.60 24.68
CA THR A 9 22.48 -7.75 24.74
C THR A 9 22.23 -6.98 23.44
N ARG A 10 23.26 -6.42 22.80
CA ARG A 10 23.15 -5.78 21.48
C ARG A 10 22.66 -6.75 20.40
N SER A 11 23.18 -7.99 20.42
CA SER A 11 22.77 -9.05 19.50
C SER A 11 21.30 -9.43 19.70
N GLN A 12 20.86 -9.66 20.93
CA GLN A 12 19.44 -9.98 21.20
C GLN A 12 18.49 -8.84 20.86
N GLN A 13 18.87 -7.59 21.11
CA GLN A 13 18.09 -6.42 20.68
C GLN A 13 17.97 -6.34 19.16
N PHE A 14 19.03 -6.66 18.43
CA PHE A 14 18.99 -6.74 16.97
C PHE A 14 18.01 -7.81 16.49
N PHE A 15 18.08 -9.03 17.03
CA PHE A 15 17.15 -10.10 16.65
C PHE A 15 15.70 -9.77 16.99
N ALA A 16 15.43 -9.20 18.17
CA ALA A 16 14.09 -8.76 18.54
C ALA A 16 13.55 -7.68 17.58
N TYR A 17 14.41 -6.76 17.16
CA TYR A 17 14.05 -5.72 16.18
C TYR A 17 13.75 -6.31 14.79
N VAL A 18 14.57 -7.27 14.34
CA VAL A 18 14.34 -7.98 13.06
C VAL A 18 13.02 -8.73 13.10
N TRP A 19 12.73 -9.46 14.19
CA TRP A 19 11.46 -10.14 14.37
C TRP A 19 10.26 -9.19 14.37
N ALA A 20 10.39 -8.02 14.99
CA ALA A 20 9.34 -7.01 15.02
C ALA A 20 9.04 -6.39 13.64
N ILE A 21 10.03 -6.32 12.74
CA ILE A 21 9.90 -5.70 11.41
C ILE A 21 9.65 -6.75 10.32
N PHE A 22 9.86 -8.03 10.62
CA PHE A 22 9.63 -9.14 9.71
C PHE A 22 8.28 -9.07 8.96
N PRO A 23 7.12 -8.74 9.59
CA PRO A 23 5.85 -8.64 8.88
C PRO A 23 5.83 -7.54 7.82
N VAL A 24 6.54 -6.42 8.06
CA VAL A 24 6.65 -5.31 7.12
C VAL A 24 7.53 -5.69 5.95
N ILE A 25 8.62 -6.42 6.20
CA ILE A 25 9.52 -6.94 5.14
C ILE A 25 8.79 -7.98 4.29
N ALA A 26 8.08 -8.91 4.91
CA ALA A 26 7.28 -9.89 4.21
C ALA A 26 6.21 -9.22 3.34
N PHE A 27 5.51 -8.21 3.88
CA PHE A 27 4.53 -7.43 3.12
C PHE A 27 5.16 -6.68 1.94
N PHE A 28 6.34 -6.10 2.12
CA PHE A 28 7.08 -5.45 1.03
C PHE A 28 7.39 -6.44 -0.10
N LEU A 29 7.95 -7.60 0.22
CA LEU A 29 8.31 -8.63 -0.77
C LEU A 29 7.07 -9.14 -1.52
N VAL A 30 6.02 -9.50 -0.78
CA VAL A 30 4.75 -9.94 -1.39
C VAL A 30 4.19 -8.85 -2.29
N SER A 31 4.16 -7.59 -1.83
CA SER A 31 3.61 -6.50 -2.63
C SER A 31 4.45 -6.21 -3.86
N PHE A 32 5.78 -6.31 -3.76
CA PHE A 32 6.70 -6.14 -4.86
C PHE A 32 6.44 -7.16 -5.98
N TYR A 33 6.46 -8.46 -5.65
CA TYR A 33 6.21 -9.51 -6.63
C TYR A 33 4.77 -9.49 -7.17
N THR A 34 3.80 -9.14 -6.33
CA THR A 34 2.40 -9.03 -6.75
C THR A 34 2.23 -7.90 -7.76
N LEU A 35 2.84 -6.72 -7.52
CA LEU A 35 2.75 -5.59 -8.44
C LEU A 35 3.56 -5.83 -9.73
N ASP A 36 4.73 -6.45 -9.65
CA ASP A 36 5.54 -6.80 -10.84
C ASP A 36 4.83 -7.82 -11.74
N PHE A 37 4.11 -8.77 -11.15
CA PHE A 37 3.39 -9.82 -11.90
C PHE A 37 2.04 -9.34 -12.47
N LEU A 38 1.26 -8.57 -11.71
CA LEU A 38 -0.09 -8.14 -12.11
C LEU A 38 -0.10 -6.81 -12.89
N PHE A 39 0.91 -5.98 -12.70
CA PHE A 39 0.97 -4.62 -13.26
C PHE A 39 2.30 -4.40 -14.01
N SER A 40 2.39 -3.29 -14.72
CA SER A 40 3.64 -2.88 -15.37
C SER A 40 4.71 -2.49 -14.32
N PRO A 41 6.01 -2.69 -14.58
CA PRO A 41 7.10 -2.29 -13.67
C PRO A 41 7.05 -0.82 -13.21
N SER A 42 6.39 0.06 -13.98
CA SER A 42 6.14 1.44 -13.60
C SER A 42 5.37 1.58 -12.27
N TYR A 43 4.56 0.58 -11.88
CA TYR A 43 3.79 0.57 -10.62
C TYR A 43 4.63 0.19 -9.40
N LEU A 44 5.88 -0.24 -9.57
CA LEU A 44 6.77 -0.58 -8.44
C LEU A 44 7.02 0.61 -7.50
N ILE A 45 6.85 1.84 -7.99
CA ILE A 45 6.91 3.05 -7.15
C ILE A 45 5.82 3.10 -6.07
N MET A 46 4.73 2.34 -6.21
CA MET A 46 3.66 2.23 -5.22
C MET A 46 3.97 1.23 -4.09
N VAL A 47 4.91 0.30 -4.29
CA VAL A 47 5.36 -0.67 -3.26
C VAL A 47 5.79 0.04 -1.95
N PRO A 48 6.66 1.07 -1.97
CA PRO A 48 7.02 1.78 -0.74
C PRO A 48 5.83 2.51 -0.12
N VAL A 49 4.88 3.04 -0.91
CA VAL A 49 3.66 3.68 -0.39
C VAL A 49 2.81 2.67 0.39
N PHE A 50 2.60 1.47 -0.17
CA PHE A 50 1.83 0.40 0.49
C PHE A 50 2.54 -0.04 1.76
N THR A 51 3.86 -0.21 1.69
CA THR A 51 4.68 -0.67 2.81
C THR A 51 4.68 0.34 3.97
N ILE A 52 4.77 1.64 3.68
CA ILE A 52 4.69 2.70 4.69
C ILE A 52 3.31 2.71 5.33
N MET A 53 2.25 2.64 4.52
CA MET A 53 0.88 2.57 5.03
C MET A 53 0.66 1.34 5.92
N PHE A 54 1.14 0.17 5.51
CA PHE A 54 1.09 -1.05 6.31
C PHE A 54 1.86 -0.89 7.62
N LYS A 55 3.09 -0.36 7.58
CA LYS A 55 3.94 -0.12 8.76
C LYS A 55 3.28 0.84 9.75
N ILE A 56 2.67 1.93 9.28
CA ILE A 56 1.98 2.91 10.15
C ILE A 56 0.79 2.26 10.85
N ASN A 57 -0.01 1.46 10.13
CA ASN A 57 -1.17 0.81 10.72
C ASN A 57 -0.79 -0.38 11.62
N TYR A 58 0.28 -1.10 11.29
CA TYR A 58 0.83 -2.17 12.11
C TYR A 58 1.32 -1.64 13.46
N LYS A 59 1.99 -0.48 13.46
CA LYS A 59 2.41 0.21 14.71
C LYS A 59 1.27 0.73 15.57
N LYS A 60 0.05 0.85 15.04
CA LYS A 60 -1.13 1.31 15.78
C LYS A 60 -1.93 0.15 16.38
N ASP A 61 -1.32 -1.03 16.51
CA ASP A 61 -1.92 -2.26 17.03
C ASP A 61 -3.24 -2.66 16.33
N TYR A 62 -3.32 -2.38 15.03
CA TYR A 62 -4.45 -2.85 14.24
C TYR A 62 -4.44 -4.38 14.19
N SER A 63 -5.62 -4.99 14.35
CA SER A 63 -5.79 -6.43 14.14
C SER A 63 -5.24 -6.84 12.78
N PHE A 64 -4.56 -8.00 12.73
CA PHE A 64 -4.00 -8.57 11.50
C PHE A 64 -5.04 -8.64 10.37
N VAL A 65 -6.31 -8.94 10.70
CA VAL A 65 -7.42 -8.95 9.73
C VAL A 65 -7.70 -7.56 9.16
N ALA A 66 -7.60 -6.51 9.98
CA ALA A 66 -7.82 -5.14 9.53
C ALA A 66 -6.70 -4.66 8.59
N LEU A 67 -5.45 -5.06 8.87
CA LEU A 67 -4.30 -4.82 8.00
C LEU A 67 -4.46 -5.53 6.66
N LEU A 68 -4.85 -6.81 6.67
CA LEU A 68 -5.06 -7.58 5.45
C LEU A 68 -6.19 -6.97 4.60
N LYS A 69 -7.32 -6.59 5.22
CA LYS A 69 -8.40 -5.85 4.54
C LYS A 69 -7.91 -4.52 3.96
N MET A 70 -7.02 -3.81 4.64
CA MET A 70 -6.43 -2.57 4.14
C MET A 70 -5.57 -2.82 2.90
N SER A 71 -4.69 -3.82 2.95
CA SER A 71 -3.85 -4.20 1.82
C SER A 71 -4.69 -4.62 0.60
N ILE A 72 -5.75 -5.42 0.79
CA ILE A 72 -6.68 -5.78 -0.29
C ILE A 72 -7.28 -4.53 -0.93
N ARG A 73 -7.74 -3.56 -0.13
CA ARG A 73 -8.28 -2.30 -0.66
C ARG A 73 -7.26 -1.52 -1.48
N GLN A 74 -6.01 -1.46 -1.02
CA GLN A 74 -4.91 -0.84 -1.76
C GLN A 74 -4.69 -1.50 -3.13
N PHE A 75 -4.69 -2.84 -3.18
CA PHE A 75 -4.59 -3.57 -4.44
C PHE A 75 -5.79 -3.32 -5.37
N VAL A 76 -7.01 -3.38 -4.84
CA VAL A 76 -8.23 -3.14 -5.63
C VAL A 76 -8.26 -1.72 -6.22
N ILE A 77 -7.89 -0.71 -5.44
CA ILE A 77 -7.82 0.68 -5.91
C ILE A 77 -6.77 0.83 -7.01
N SER A 78 -5.61 0.18 -6.86
CA SER A 78 -4.54 0.23 -7.87
C SER A 78 -4.95 -0.48 -9.15
N PHE A 79 -5.69 -1.58 -9.03
CA PHE A 79 -6.29 -2.29 -10.16
C PHE A 79 -7.30 -1.42 -10.92
N LEU A 80 -8.21 -0.76 -10.20
CA LEU A 80 -9.15 0.18 -10.79
C LEU A 80 -8.44 1.36 -11.46
N ALA A 81 -7.38 1.88 -10.85
CA ALA A 81 -6.58 2.98 -11.41
C ALA A 81 -5.85 2.57 -12.70
N PHE A 82 -5.35 1.33 -12.77
CA PHE A 82 -4.72 0.78 -13.97
C PHE A 82 -5.72 0.64 -15.13
N ILE A 83 -6.95 0.20 -14.87
CA ILE A 83 -8.00 0.16 -15.90
C ILE A 83 -8.36 1.58 -16.34
N ALA A 84 -8.45 2.52 -15.39
CA ALA A 84 -8.76 3.92 -15.67
C ALA A 84 -7.67 4.60 -16.51
N SER A 85 -6.39 4.25 -16.34
CA SER A 85 -5.28 4.83 -17.11
C SER A 85 -5.16 4.25 -18.52
N SER A 86 -5.84 3.15 -18.84
CA SER A 86 -5.75 2.46 -20.13
C SER A 86 -6.45 3.20 -21.28
N SER A 87 -7.55 3.92 -21.02
CA SER A 87 -8.23 4.69 -22.07
C SER A 87 -8.95 5.92 -21.52
N PHE A 88 -9.16 6.91 -22.37
CA PHE A 88 -9.89 8.14 -22.02
C PHE A 88 -11.32 7.85 -21.53
N SER A 89 -12.06 6.98 -22.21
CA SER A 89 -13.43 6.63 -21.81
C SER A 89 -13.48 5.92 -20.45
N TRP A 90 -12.56 4.97 -20.22
CA TRP A 90 -12.44 4.30 -18.90
C TRP A 90 -12.05 5.27 -17.80
N SER A 91 -11.19 6.25 -18.10
CA SER A 91 -10.80 7.29 -17.15
C SER A 91 -11.99 8.12 -16.66
N ILE A 92 -12.87 8.57 -17.55
CA ILE A 92 -14.05 9.37 -17.15
C ILE A 92 -14.99 8.55 -16.26
N ILE A 93 -15.33 7.33 -16.69
CA ILE A 93 -16.28 6.46 -15.98
C ILE A 93 -15.73 6.13 -14.59
N LEU A 94 -14.49 5.64 -14.53
CA LEU A 94 -13.89 5.19 -13.27
C LEU A 94 -13.56 6.36 -12.34
N ASN A 95 -13.13 7.52 -12.84
CA ASN A 95 -12.92 8.69 -11.97
C ASN A 95 -14.21 9.15 -11.30
N SER A 96 -15.34 9.12 -12.01
CA SER A 96 -16.63 9.41 -11.40
C SER A 96 -17.02 8.32 -10.40
N SER A 97 -17.16 7.06 -10.85
CA SER A 97 -17.68 5.97 -10.02
C SER A 97 -16.80 5.65 -8.82
N VAL A 98 -15.47 5.58 -8.99
CA VAL A 98 -14.54 5.20 -7.91
C VAL A 98 -14.45 6.31 -6.86
N THR A 99 -14.49 7.58 -7.25
CA THR A 99 -14.51 8.70 -6.30
C THR A 99 -15.74 8.64 -5.41
N PHE A 100 -16.92 8.43 -5.99
CA PHE A 100 -18.16 8.26 -5.23
C PHE A 100 -18.14 7.02 -4.33
N LEU A 101 -17.66 5.88 -4.84
CA LEU A 101 -17.55 4.64 -4.05
C LEU A 101 -16.59 4.78 -2.86
N ILE A 102 -15.43 5.41 -3.06
CA ILE A 102 -14.44 5.62 -1.98
C ILE A 102 -15.03 6.50 -0.89
N VAL A 103 -15.69 7.59 -1.26
CA VAL A 103 -16.36 8.46 -0.28
C VAL A 103 -17.46 7.69 0.44
N TYR A 104 -18.34 7.00 -0.27
CA TYR A 104 -19.44 6.25 0.34
C TYR A 104 -18.97 5.16 1.32
N LEU A 105 -17.94 4.38 0.95
CA LEU A 105 -17.47 3.25 1.75
C LEU A 105 -16.56 3.64 2.92
N PHE A 106 -15.81 4.74 2.80
CA PHE A 106 -14.77 5.12 3.77
C PHE A 106 -15.03 6.44 4.49
N TYR A 107 -16.15 7.11 4.20
CA TYR A 107 -16.55 8.28 4.96
C TYR A 107 -16.84 7.89 6.41
N SER A 108 -16.24 8.64 7.33
CA SER A 108 -16.48 8.52 8.77
C SER A 108 -16.20 9.86 9.42
N SER A 109 -17.18 10.39 10.17
CA SER A 109 -17.04 11.66 10.89
C SER A 109 -15.88 11.66 11.89
N ALA A 110 -15.51 10.49 12.41
CA ALA A 110 -14.39 10.33 13.35
C ALA A 110 -13.01 10.27 12.67
N THR A 111 -12.93 9.86 11.40
CA THR A 111 -11.67 9.71 10.66
C THR A 111 -11.77 10.18 9.21
N PRO A 112 -12.07 11.48 8.96
CA PRO A 112 -12.31 12.01 7.63
C PRO A 112 -11.10 11.84 6.70
N MET A 113 -9.88 11.75 7.23
CA MET A 113 -8.67 11.63 6.41
C MET A 113 -8.51 10.28 5.70
N ARG A 114 -9.26 9.23 6.11
CA ARG A 114 -9.12 7.87 5.54
C ARG A 114 -9.57 7.78 4.10
N TYR A 115 -10.73 8.33 3.74
CA TYR A 115 -11.20 8.31 2.36
C TYR A 115 -10.26 9.15 1.46
N HIS A 116 -9.71 10.24 2.00
CA HIS A 116 -8.79 11.11 1.28
C HIS A 116 -7.49 10.40 0.90
N SER A 117 -6.91 9.59 1.80
CA SER A 117 -5.73 8.78 1.48
C SER A 117 -5.97 7.81 0.32
N TYR A 118 -7.17 7.20 0.25
CA TYR A 118 -7.52 6.29 -0.84
C TYR A 118 -7.79 7.02 -2.17
N LEU A 119 -8.40 8.20 -2.13
CA LEU A 119 -8.55 9.06 -3.32
C LEU A 119 -7.20 9.46 -3.89
N MET A 120 -6.29 9.96 -3.04
CA MET A 120 -4.94 10.32 -3.46
C MET A 120 -4.20 9.14 -4.07
N MET A 121 -4.32 7.96 -3.44
CA MET A 121 -3.71 6.75 -3.96
C MET A 121 -4.24 6.38 -5.35
N PHE A 122 -5.56 6.49 -5.56
CA PHE A 122 -6.17 6.25 -6.87
C PHE A 122 -5.63 7.22 -7.93
N THR A 123 -5.60 8.52 -7.63
CA THR A 123 -5.08 9.54 -8.55
C THR A 123 -3.59 9.34 -8.84
N PHE A 124 -2.75 9.08 -7.83
CA PHE A 124 -1.33 8.82 -8.05
C PHE A 124 -1.10 7.56 -8.89
N CYS A 125 -1.87 6.49 -8.67
CA CYS A 125 -1.81 5.30 -9.51
C CYS A 125 -2.22 5.57 -10.97
N GLN A 126 -3.12 6.52 -11.23
CA GLN A 126 -3.47 6.91 -12.61
C GLN A 126 -2.38 7.75 -13.29
N LEU A 127 -1.66 8.57 -12.52
CA LEU A 127 -0.57 9.39 -13.03
C LEU A 127 0.66 8.56 -13.45
N ILE A 128 0.79 7.35 -12.89
CA ILE A 128 1.75 6.34 -13.37
C ILE A 128 1.24 5.86 -14.72
N GLN A 129 1.63 6.58 -15.78
CA GLN A 129 1.31 6.18 -17.14
C GLN A 129 1.90 4.80 -17.41
N VAL A 130 1.02 3.83 -17.62
CA VAL A 130 1.42 2.57 -18.25
C VAL A 130 1.81 2.94 -19.66
N LYS A 131 3.09 2.74 -20.00
CA LYS A 131 3.57 2.88 -21.38
C LYS A 131 2.99 1.74 -22.23
N GLY A 132 1.68 1.78 -22.47
CA GLY A 132 0.99 1.06 -23.52
C GLY A 132 0.92 2.00 -24.72
N ASN A 133 1.50 1.56 -25.83
CA ASN A 133 1.73 2.32 -27.04
C ASN A 133 0.58 3.24 -27.50
N THR A 134 1.01 4.41 -27.97
CA THR A 134 0.54 5.14 -29.17
C THR A 134 -0.81 5.87 -29.16
N PHE A 135 -0.66 7.19 -29.43
CA PHE A 135 -1.60 8.23 -29.86
C PHE A 135 -2.38 8.98 -28.78
#